data_AF-A0A7C0V324-F1
#
_entry.id   AF-A0A7C0V324-F1
#
_cell.length_a   1.000
_cell.length_b   1.000
_cell.length_c   1.000
_cell.angle_alpha   90.00
_cell.angle_beta   90.00
_cell.angle_gamma   90.00
#
_symmetry.space_group_name_H-M   'P 1'
#
loop_
_entity.id
_entity.type
_entity.pdbx_description
1 polymer ?
#
loop_
_entity_poly.entity_id
_entity_poly.type
_entity_poly.pdbx_seq_one_letter_code
_entity_poly.pdbx_strand_id
1 'polypeptide(L)' 'MLQIKEKIFIFMAILLGIGLLLNTSYAQRKSVKILGLTIEGNKTTDAKIIKLTSGLAEGQEVTGDMIQEAIKRLWS' A
#
# COMPACT_ATOMS: atom_id res chain seq x y z
N MET A 1 -6.67 41.87 27.66
CA MET A 1 -5.22 41.80 27.42
C MET A 1 -4.77 40.44 27.96
N LEU A 2 -4.50 39.45 27.10
CA LEU A 2 -4.17 38.08 27.54
C LEU A 2 -2.87 38.07 28.34
N GLN A 3 -2.84 37.33 29.45
CA GLN A 3 -1.65 37.18 30.28
C GLN A 3 -0.57 36.38 29.53
N ILE A 4 0.70 36.67 29.77
CA ILE A 4 1.84 36.02 29.06
C ILE A 4 1.80 34.48 29.16
N LYS A 5 1.33 33.95 30.29
CA LYS A 5 1.19 32.50 30.51
C LYS A 5 0.16 31.85 29.59
N GLU A 6 -0.95 32.54 29.30
CA GLU A 6 -2.02 32.06 28.42
C GLU A 6 -1.55 32.03 26.96
N LYS A 7 -0.75 33.02 26.54
CA LYS A 7 -0.15 33.05 25.19
C LYS A 7 0.84 31.90 24.96
N ILE A 8 1.66 31.58 25.98
CA ILE A 8 2.61 30.46 25.91
C ILE A 8 1.87 29.12 25.83
N PHE A 9 0.80 28.96 26.63
CA PHE A 9 -0.02 27.76 26.60
C PHE A 9 -0.70 27.57 25.23
N ILE A 10 -1.27 28.63 24.67
CA ILE A 10 -1.88 28.59 23.32
C ILE A 10 -0.82 28.26 22.26
N PHE A 11 0.37 28.85 22.34
CA PHE A 11 1.46 28.56 21.41
C PHE A 11 1.90 27.09 21.47
N MET A 12 2.04 26.52 22.68
CA MET A 12 2.33 25.10 22.85
C MET A 12 1.21 24.19 22.31
N ALA A 13 -0.05 24.56 22.54
CA ALA A 13 -1.19 23.79 22.04
C ALA A 13 -1.26 23.80 20.50
N ILE A 14 -0.96 24.94 19.87
CA ILE A 14 -0.87 25.06 18.41
C ILE A 14 0.30 24.23 17.87
N LEU A 15 1.47 24.30 18.51
CA LEU A 15 2.65 23.52 18.11
C LEU A 15 2.37 22.00 18.17
N LEU A 16 1.69 21.54 19.24
CA LEU A 16 1.30 20.14 19.40
C LEU A 16 0.24 19.72 18.37
N GLY A 17 -0.74 20.58 18.10
CA GLY A 17 -1.78 20.31 17.10
C GLY A 17 -1.23 20.18 15.68
N ILE A 18 -0.26 21.01 15.30
CA ILE A 18 0.41 20.92 14.00
C ILE A 18 1.22 19.62 13.89
N GLY A 19 1.92 19.21 14.95
CA GLY A 19 2.67 17.95 14.97
C GLY A 19 1.80 16.71 14.74
N LEU A 20 0.56 16.70 15.25
CA LEU A 20 -0.37 15.58 15.06
C LEU A 20 -0.92 15.49 13.63
N LEU A 21 -1.09 16.63 12.94
CA LEU A 21 -1.56 16.67 11.55
C LEU A 21 -0.51 16.20 10.53
N LEU A 22 0.78 16.22 10.90
CA LEU A 22 1.89 15.79 10.05
C LEU A 22 2.16 14.28 10.10
N ASN A 23 1.46 13.52 10.95
CA ASN A 23 1.63 12.06 11.11
C ASN A 23 0.73 11.23 10.16
N THR A 24 0.40 11.73 8.97
CA THR A 24 -0.47 11.02 8.01
C THR A 24 0.27 10.09 7.05
N SER A 25 1.57 9.89 7.21
CA SER A 25 2.40 9.06 6.32
C SER A 25 3.48 8.48 7.21
N TYR A 26 3.61 7.16 7.40
CA TYR A 26 3.87 6.16 6.38
C TYR A 26 3.29 4.81 6.82
N ALA A 27 2.13 4.42 6.30
CA ALA A 27 1.83 3.01 6.18
C ALA A 27 2.82 2.45 5.15
N GLN A 28 3.98 1.95 5.61
CA GLN A 28 4.97 1.34 4.73
C GLN A 28 4.29 0.20 3.98
N ARG A 29 3.98 0.45 2.70
CA ARG A 29 3.48 -0.59 1.81
C ARG A 29 4.60 -1.59 1.65
N LYS A 30 4.46 -2.73 2.32
CA LYS A 30 5.39 -3.85 2.19
C LYS A 30 5.30 -4.36 0.76
N SER A 31 6.33 -4.08 -0.04
CA SER A 31 6.52 -4.69 -1.35
C SER A 31 7.46 -5.90 -1.23
N VAL A 32 7.25 -6.86 -2.10
CA VAL A 32 8.14 -8.02 -2.28
C VAL A 32 8.43 -8.20 -3.75
N LYS A 33 9.61 -8.72 -4.09
CA LYS A 33 9.98 -9.04 -5.47
C LYS A 33 9.56 -10.46 -5.82
N ILE A 34 8.84 -10.63 -6.93
CA ILE A 34 8.49 -11.94 -7.46
C ILE A 34 9.75 -12.55 -8.10
N LEU A 35 10.28 -13.63 -7.53
CA LEU A 35 11.44 -14.33 -8.10
C LEU A 35 11.04 -15.36 -9.14
N GLY A 36 9.85 -15.94 -9.02
CA GLY A 36 9.31 -16.96 -9.92
C GLY A 36 7.79 -16.99 -9.82
N LEU A 37 7.12 -17.32 -10.93
CA LEU A 37 5.68 -17.47 -10.98
C LEU A 37 5.32 -18.81 -11.63
N THR A 38 4.74 -19.72 -10.86
CA THR A 38 4.31 -21.04 -11.32
C THR A 38 2.79 -21.13 -11.31
N ILE A 39 2.22 -21.74 -12.35
CA ILE A 39 0.77 -21.97 -12.45
C ILE A 39 0.51 -23.45 -12.20
N GLU A 40 -0.33 -23.75 -11.21
CA GLU A 40 -0.68 -25.11 -10.80
C GLU A 40 -2.20 -25.34 -10.93
N GLY A 41 -2.63 -26.59 -11.10
CA GLY A 41 -4.04 -26.97 -11.12
C GLY A 41 -4.83 -26.60 -12.39
N ASN A 42 -4.24 -25.83 -13.30
CA ASN A 42 -4.85 -25.49 -14.59
C ASN A 42 -4.94 -26.71 -15.53
N LYS A 43 -6.09 -26.90 -16.18
CA LYS A 43 -6.35 -28.02 -17.11
C LYS A 43 -6.74 -27.60 -18.52
N THR A 44 -7.25 -26.38 -18.69
CA THR A 44 -8.00 -25.99 -19.89
C THR A 44 -7.42 -24.76 -20.59
N THR A 45 -6.81 -23.85 -19.84
CA THR A 45 -6.31 -22.57 -20.36
C THR A 45 -4.79 -22.63 -20.54
N ASP A 46 -4.21 -21.85 -21.45
CA ASP A 46 -2.74 -21.76 -21.53
C ASP A 46 -2.17 -21.03 -20.29
N ALA A 47 -1.12 -21.58 -19.69
CA ALA A 47 -0.50 -21.00 -18.49
C ALA A 47 0.05 -19.58 -18.71
N LYS A 48 0.52 -19.25 -19.92
CA LYS A 48 0.95 -17.89 -20.28
C LYS A 48 -0.23 -16.93 -20.31
N ILE A 49 -1.41 -17.38 -20.75
CA ILE A 49 -2.62 -16.55 -20.70
C ILE A 49 -3.03 -16.28 -19.26
N ILE A 50 -2.96 -17.28 -18.37
CA ILE A 50 -3.22 -17.07 -16.95
C ILE A 50 -2.25 -16.05 -16.34
N LYS A 51 -0.94 -16.19 -16.62
CA LYS A 51 0.06 -15.19 -16.19
C LYS A 51 -0.29 -13.79 -16.71
N LEU A 52 -0.60 -13.67 -18.01
CA LEU A 52 -0.95 -12.40 -18.63
C LEU A 52 -2.20 -11.76 -18.01
N THR A 53 -3.29 -12.51 -17.85
CA THR A 53 -4.55 -12.01 -17.29
C THR A 53 -4.40 -11.59 -15.83
N SER A 54 -3.61 -12.32 -15.04
CA SER A 54 -3.32 -11.94 -13.65
C SER A 54 -2.61 -10.58 -13.54
N GLY A 55 -1.88 -10.15 -14.57
CA GLY A 55 -1.07 -8.94 -14.52
C GLY A 55 0.13 -9.02 -13.56
N LEU A 56 0.54 -10.24 -13.18
CA LEU A 56 1.74 -10.50 -12.40
C LEU A 56 2.86 -11.04 -13.29
N ALA A 57 4.07 -10.55 -13.06
CA ALA A 57 5.27 -10.96 -13.80
C ALA A 57 6.45 -11.27 -12.87
N GLU A 58 7.33 -12.15 -13.34
CA GLU A 58 8.61 -12.41 -12.68
C GLU A 58 9.49 -11.16 -12.71
N GLY A 59 10.20 -10.90 -11.63
CA GLY A 59 11.02 -9.70 -11.43
C GLY A 59 10.24 -8.46 -10.97
N GLN A 60 8.91 -8.50 -10.95
CA GLN A 60 8.05 -7.40 -10.53
C GLN A 60 8.08 -7.20 -9.00
N GLU A 61 8.09 -5.95 -8.55
CA GLU A 61 7.71 -5.62 -7.16
C GLU A 61 6.20 -5.60 -7.02
N VAL A 62 5.68 -6.33 -6.02
CA VAL A 62 4.26 -6.51 -5.79
C VAL A 62 3.90 -6.17 -4.35
N THR A 63 2.74 -5.53 -4.16
CA THR A 63 2.12 -5.30 -2.86
C THR A 63 0.92 -6.23 -2.64
N GLY A 64 0.41 -6.32 -1.41
CA GLY A 64 -0.80 -7.09 -1.13
C GLY A 64 -2.00 -6.69 -1.99
N ASP A 65 -2.20 -5.39 -2.23
CA ASP A 65 -3.30 -4.87 -3.05
C ASP A 65 -3.20 -5.35 -4.51
N MET A 66 -1.99 -5.42 -5.05
CA MET A 66 -1.75 -5.89 -6.42
C MET A 66 -2.05 -7.38 -6.57
N ILE A 67 -1.78 -8.19 -5.54
CA ILE A 67 -2.15 -9.61 -5.52
C ILE A 67 -3.67 -9.75 -5.50
N GLN A 68 -4.37 -8.96 -4.68
CA GLN A 68 -5.84 -8.99 -4.65
C GLN A 68 -6.44 -8.60 -6.00
N GLU A 69 -5.88 -7.60 -6.67
CA GLU A 69 -6.31 -7.19 -7.99
C GLU A 69 -6.07 -8.28 -9.05
N ALA A 70 -4.92 -8.95 -9.00
CA ALA A 70 -4.61 -10.08 -9.87
C ALA A 70 -5.64 -11.22 -9.74
N ILE A 71 -6.05 -11.53 -8.51
CA ILE A 71 -7.12 -12.51 -8.24
C ILE A 71 -8.43 -12.04 -8.86
N LYS A 72 -8.84 -10.77 -8.66
CA LYS A 72 -10.09 -10.26 -9.24
C LYS A 72 -10.12 -10.39 -10.76
N ARG A 73 -9.02 -10.07 -11.45
CA ARG A 73 -8.90 -10.19 -12.91
C ARG A 73 -9.01 -11.62 -13.43
N LEU A 74 -8.58 -12.60 -12.64
CA LEU A 74 -8.71 -14.01 -13.01
C LEU A 74 -10.16 -14.54 -12.84
N TRP A 75 -10.99 -13.84 -12.04
CA TRP A 75 -12.39 -14.20 -11.77
C TRP A 75 -13.40 -13.33 -12.52
N SER A 76 -12.96 -12.26 -13.18
CA SER A 76 -13.81 -11.41 -14.04
C SER A 76 -14.05 -12.07 -15.38
#